data_AF-A0A448PHU2-F1
#
_entry.id   AF-A0A448PHU2-F1
#
_cell.length_a   1.000
_cell.length_b   1.000
_cell.length_c   1.000
_cell.angle_alpha   90.00
_cell.angle_beta   90.00
_cell.angle_gamma   90.00
#
_symmetry.space_group_name_H-M   'P 1'
#
loop_
_entity.id
_entity.type
_entity.pdbx_description
1 polymer ?
#
loop_
_entity_poly.entity_id
_entity_poly.type
_entity_poly.pdbx_seq_one_letter_code
_entity_poly.pdbx_strand_id
1 'polypeptide(L)'
;MSTDGHDRPSRPRTISFTPALPDGADCPWTRDRRTRWWLVVPADLAAVALVALFGAASTRAMGQVVTALWQAAIAVVVAWGATWLLRRRRPDHLEMALPEGIIVAGLTWAVWTALHHLTQSAFGDVPAGASWALMTGTFLLVFLGGWRWLYGYVRAHDSLTPKPVARRLAQQEQRQEQEGR
;
A
#
# COMPACT_ATOMS: atom_id res chain seq x y z
N MET A 1 60.79 50.08 -2.45
CA MET A 1 60.51 49.26 -1.25
C MET A 1 59.08 49.57 -0.82
N SER A 2 58.14 48.67 -1.13
CA SER A 2 56.72 48.57 -0.70
C SER A 2 56.14 47.38 -1.49
N THR A 3 55.96 46.18 -0.91
CA THR A 3 54.71 45.65 -0.30
C THR A 3 53.49 45.94 -1.20
N ASP A 4 52.74 44.98 -1.73
CA ASP A 4 52.05 43.92 -0.99
C ASP A 4 51.39 42.98 -2.01
N GLY A 5 51.78 41.70 -2.03
CA GLY A 5 51.21 40.67 -2.89
C GLY A 5 50.00 40.05 -2.19
N HIS A 6 48.83 40.68 -2.30
CA HIS A 6 47.59 40.13 -1.75
C HIS A 6 47.12 38.95 -2.62
N ASP A 7 47.45 37.73 -2.19
CA ASP A 7 46.75 36.51 -2.56
C ASP A 7 45.27 36.67 -2.21
N ARG A 8 44.43 36.87 -3.24
CA ARG A 8 42.98 36.85 -3.05
C ARG A 8 42.56 35.39 -2.87
N PRO A 9 41.91 35.00 -1.75
CA PRO A 9 41.35 33.66 -1.63
C PRO A 9 40.29 33.49 -2.72
N SER A 10 40.43 32.42 -3.49
CA SER A 10 39.46 32.03 -4.51
C SER A 10 38.11 31.86 -3.82
N ARG A 11 37.12 32.69 -4.14
CA ARG A 11 35.75 32.57 -3.58
C ARG A 11 35.29 31.12 -3.73
N PRO A 12 34.78 30.47 -2.66
CA PRO A 12 34.22 29.13 -2.79
C PRO A 12 33.08 29.18 -3.81
N ARG A 13 33.25 28.49 -4.94
CA ARG A 13 32.18 28.29 -5.91
C ARG A 13 31.12 27.47 -5.21
N THR A 14 29.99 28.09 -4.87
CA THR A 14 28.80 27.37 -4.43
C THR A 14 28.32 26.51 -5.60
N ILE A 15 28.64 25.22 -5.56
CA ILE A 15 28.12 24.25 -6.51
C ILE A 15 26.66 24.03 -6.12
N SER A 16 25.72 24.71 -6.79
CA SER A 16 24.30 24.37 -6.64
C SER A 16 24.04 23.09 -7.42
N PHE A 17 24.08 21.96 -6.72
CA PHE A 17 23.67 20.68 -7.27
C PHE A 17 22.14 20.59 -7.22
N THR A 18 21.48 20.95 -8.31
CA THR A 18 20.08 20.62 -8.55
C THR A 18 20.07 19.42 -9.47
N PRO A 19 19.99 18.17 -8.96
CA PRO A 19 19.83 17.03 -9.85
C PRO A 19 18.52 17.22 -10.59
N ALA A 20 18.55 17.09 -11.92
CA ALA A 20 17.33 16.88 -12.68
C ALA A 20 16.77 15.53 -12.24
N LEU A 21 15.95 15.53 -11.19
CA LEU A 21 15.06 14.41 -10.95
C LEU A 21 14.15 14.36 -12.18
N PRO A 22 14.06 13.23 -12.90
CA PRO A 22 12.97 13.02 -13.82
C PRO A 22 11.71 13.06 -12.94
N ASP A 23 10.99 14.18 -12.96
CA ASP A 23 9.71 14.31 -12.29
C ASP A 23 8.63 13.99 -13.32
N GLY A 24 7.95 12.85 -13.14
CA GLY A 24 6.88 12.41 -14.03
C GLY A 24 6.86 10.90 -14.27
N ALA A 25 6.00 10.46 -15.20
CA ALA A 25 5.83 9.05 -15.55
C ALA A 25 7.13 8.35 -16.05
N ASP A 26 8.17 9.13 -16.39
CA ASP A 26 9.44 8.66 -16.94
C ASP A 26 10.55 8.40 -15.89
N CYS A 27 10.22 8.36 -14.59
CA CYS A 27 11.19 7.96 -13.57
C CYS A 27 11.70 6.51 -13.79
N PRO A 28 13.03 6.26 -13.78
CA PRO A 28 13.55 4.90 -13.92
C PRO A 28 13.19 3.98 -12.74
N TRP A 29 12.79 4.52 -11.58
CA TRP A 29 12.30 3.73 -10.44
C TRP A 29 10.82 3.34 -10.52
N THR A 30 10.05 3.89 -11.47
CA THR A 30 8.69 3.46 -11.81
C THR A 30 8.64 2.51 -13.00
N ARG A 31 9.60 2.60 -13.93
CA ARG A 31 9.58 1.86 -15.22
C ARG A 31 9.76 0.34 -15.12
N ASP A 32 10.47 -0.16 -14.11
CA ASP A 32 10.87 -1.58 -14.03
C ASP A 32 10.42 -2.30 -12.75
N ARG A 33 9.67 -1.62 -11.88
CA ARG A 33 8.91 -2.27 -10.80
C ARG A 33 7.54 -2.68 -11.33
N ARG A 34 7.49 -3.53 -12.37
CA ARG A 34 6.27 -4.30 -12.69
C ARG A 34 5.81 -4.93 -11.39
N THR A 35 4.77 -4.36 -10.82
CA THR A 35 4.35 -4.70 -9.49
C THR A 35 3.86 -6.13 -9.49
N ARG A 36 4.26 -6.85 -8.45
CA ARG A 36 3.77 -8.21 -8.18
C ARG A 36 2.32 -8.09 -7.73
N TRP A 37 1.44 -7.68 -8.63
CA TRP A 37 0.01 -7.49 -8.42
C TRP A 37 -0.65 -8.78 -7.91
N TRP A 38 -0.06 -9.92 -8.31
CA TRP A 38 -0.41 -11.23 -7.81
C TRP A 38 -0.22 -11.42 -6.29
N LEU A 39 0.56 -10.57 -5.60
CA LEU A 39 0.69 -10.60 -4.13
C LEU A 39 -0.38 -9.76 -3.41
N VAL A 40 -1.01 -8.83 -4.09
CA VAL A 40 -2.05 -7.94 -3.52
C VAL A 40 -3.33 -8.74 -3.24
N VAL A 41 -3.68 -9.68 -4.14
CA VAL A 41 -4.86 -10.53 -3.99
C VAL A 41 -4.76 -11.49 -2.78
N PRO A 42 -3.66 -12.25 -2.58
CA PRO A 42 -3.45 -13.04 -1.36
C PRO A 42 -3.44 -12.21 -0.09
N ALA A 43 -2.85 -11.01 -0.11
CA ALA A 43 -2.83 -10.12 1.04
C ALA A 43 -4.24 -9.64 1.42
N ASP A 44 -5.06 -9.28 0.43
CA ASP A 44 -6.46 -8.92 0.63
C ASP A 44 -7.29 -10.10 1.15
N LEU A 45 -7.07 -11.31 0.63
CA LEU A 45 -7.71 -12.53 1.13
C LEU A 45 -7.34 -12.78 2.60
N ALA A 46 -6.07 -12.65 2.97
CA ALA A 46 -5.64 -12.77 4.36
C ALA A 46 -6.27 -11.69 5.25
N ALA A 47 -6.33 -10.45 4.77
CA ALA A 47 -6.94 -9.34 5.50
C ALA A 47 -8.43 -9.57 5.74
N VAL A 48 -9.22 -9.97 4.73
CA VAL A 48 -10.65 -10.27 4.94
C VAL A 48 -10.88 -11.52 5.79
N ALA A 49 -9.98 -12.50 5.74
CA ALA A 49 -10.03 -13.65 6.64
C ALA A 49 -9.81 -13.22 8.11
N LEU A 50 -8.85 -12.32 8.36
CA LEU A 50 -8.66 -11.72 9.68
C LEU A 50 -9.90 -10.94 10.12
N VAL A 51 -10.52 -10.14 9.24
CA VAL A 51 -11.78 -9.44 9.56
C VAL A 51 -12.89 -10.42 9.94
N ALA A 52 -13.06 -11.51 9.20
CA ALA A 52 -14.07 -12.52 9.51
C ALA A 52 -13.82 -13.19 10.87
N LEU A 53 -12.56 -13.52 11.17
CA LEU A 53 -12.16 -14.10 12.46
C LEU A 53 -12.38 -13.14 13.62
N PHE A 54 -11.93 -11.89 13.51
CA PHE A 54 -12.11 -10.86 14.53
C PHE A 54 -13.58 -10.49 14.74
N GLY A 55 -14.36 -10.40 13.65
CA GLY A 55 -15.80 -10.16 13.71
C GLY A 55 -16.57 -11.33 14.36
N ALA A 56 -16.20 -12.57 14.05
CA ALA A 56 -16.77 -13.73 14.73
C ALA A 56 -16.36 -13.79 16.22
N ALA A 57 -15.14 -13.35 16.55
CA ALA A 57 -14.63 -13.36 17.92
C ALA A 57 -15.34 -12.30 18.77
N SER A 58 -15.49 -11.08 18.24
CA SER A 58 -16.15 -9.97 18.92
C SER A 58 -17.63 -10.24 19.22
N THR A 59 -18.29 -11.02 18.35
CA THR A 59 -19.71 -11.38 18.49
C THR A 59 -19.94 -12.74 19.15
N ARG A 60 -18.88 -13.43 19.60
CA ARG A 60 -18.92 -14.81 20.12
C ARG A 60 -19.60 -15.80 19.16
N ALA A 61 -19.55 -15.54 17.86
CA ALA A 61 -20.22 -16.31 16.81
C ALA A 61 -19.24 -17.24 16.06
N MET A 62 -18.30 -17.87 16.76
CA MET A 62 -17.28 -18.75 16.16
C MET A 62 -17.88 -19.94 15.38
N GLY A 63 -19.07 -20.41 15.76
CA GLY A 63 -19.78 -21.46 15.02
C GLY A 63 -20.17 -21.07 13.59
N GLN A 64 -20.22 -19.78 13.27
CA GLN A 64 -20.54 -19.26 11.92
C GLN A 64 -19.33 -18.72 11.16
N VAL A 65 -18.11 -18.94 11.68
CA VAL A 65 -16.88 -18.37 11.10
C VAL A 65 -16.63 -18.86 9.68
N VAL A 66 -16.95 -20.11 9.37
CA VAL A 66 -16.80 -20.69 8.02
C VAL A 66 -17.69 -19.97 7.02
N THR A 67 -18.95 -19.69 7.41
CA THR A 67 -19.88 -18.91 6.61
C THR A 67 -19.35 -17.51 6.38
N ALA A 68 -18.88 -16.83 7.43
CA ALA A 68 -18.30 -15.50 7.32
C ALA A 68 -17.07 -15.46 6.41
N LEU A 69 -16.19 -16.46 6.48
CA LEU A 69 -14.99 -16.57 5.64
C LEU A 69 -15.34 -16.72 4.16
N TRP A 70 -16.29 -17.60 3.82
CA TRP A 70 -16.73 -17.76 2.43
C TRP A 70 -17.40 -16.49 1.89
N GLN A 71 -18.24 -15.84 2.70
CA GLN A 71 -18.87 -14.56 2.34
C GLN A 71 -17.82 -13.47 2.07
N ALA A 72 -16.83 -13.36 2.94
CA ALA A 72 -15.73 -12.41 2.81
C ALA A 72 -14.89 -12.66 1.55
N ALA A 73 -14.60 -13.93 1.26
CA ALA A 73 -13.85 -14.33 0.07
C ALA A 73 -14.61 -14.00 -1.23
N ILE A 74 -15.91 -14.27 -1.30
CA ILE A 74 -16.73 -13.87 -2.45
C ILE A 74 -16.72 -12.35 -2.60
N ALA A 75 -16.96 -11.62 -1.51
CA ALA A 75 -17.06 -10.18 -1.54
C ALA A 75 -15.79 -9.51 -2.07
N VAL A 76 -14.61 -9.95 -1.62
CA VAL A 76 -13.33 -9.39 -2.09
C VAL A 76 -13.05 -9.75 -3.54
N VAL A 77 -13.36 -10.97 -4.00
CA VAL A 77 -13.19 -11.37 -5.40
C VAL A 77 -14.10 -10.55 -6.33
N VAL A 78 -15.35 -10.35 -5.94
CA VAL A 78 -16.31 -9.51 -6.70
C VAL A 78 -15.83 -8.06 -6.74
N ALA A 79 -15.40 -7.51 -5.60
CA ALA A 79 -14.87 -6.15 -5.52
C ALA A 79 -13.63 -5.96 -6.41
N TRP A 80 -12.73 -6.94 -6.43
CA TRP A 80 -11.57 -6.95 -7.34
C TRP A 80 -11.97 -7.02 -8.81
N GLY A 81 -12.88 -7.93 -9.18
CA GLY A 81 -13.36 -8.04 -10.56
C GLY A 81 -14.04 -6.77 -11.05
N ALA A 82 -14.89 -6.16 -10.21
CA ALA A 82 -15.54 -4.90 -10.49
C ALA A 82 -14.51 -3.76 -10.63
N THR A 83 -13.58 -3.63 -9.69
CA THR A 83 -12.54 -2.58 -9.73
C THR A 83 -11.63 -2.74 -10.96
N TRP A 84 -11.25 -3.98 -11.29
CA TRP A 84 -10.49 -4.28 -12.49
C TRP A 84 -11.25 -3.93 -13.76
N LEU A 85 -12.55 -4.22 -13.85
CA LEU A 85 -13.37 -3.84 -14.99
C LEU A 85 -13.47 -2.32 -15.14
N LEU A 86 -13.68 -1.60 -14.02
CA LEU A 86 -13.72 -0.14 -13.99
C LEU A 86 -12.38 0.49 -14.41
N ARG A 87 -11.26 -0.18 -14.13
CA ARG A 87 -9.90 0.36 -14.33
C ARG A 87 -9.06 -0.38 -15.37
N ARG A 88 -9.70 -1.18 -16.22
CA ARG A 88 -9.04 -1.99 -17.28
C ARG A 88 -8.14 -1.17 -18.22
N ARG A 89 -8.35 0.15 -18.31
CA ARG A 89 -7.55 1.08 -19.13
C ARG A 89 -6.27 1.61 -18.46
N ARG A 90 -6.07 1.38 -17.15
CA ARG A 90 -4.88 1.82 -16.37
C ARG A 90 -4.56 0.78 -15.26
N PRO A 91 -4.02 -0.40 -15.62
CA PRO A 91 -3.83 -1.52 -14.68
C PRO A 91 -2.75 -1.28 -13.60
N ASP A 92 -1.86 -0.31 -13.79
CA ASP A 92 -0.67 -0.12 -12.95
C ASP A 92 -0.93 0.60 -11.60
N HIS A 93 -2.19 0.83 -11.21
CA HIS A 93 -2.55 1.67 -10.06
C HIS A 93 -3.28 0.94 -8.91
N LEU A 94 -3.62 -0.35 -9.05
CA LEU A 94 -4.46 -1.09 -8.06
C LEU A 94 -3.74 -1.45 -6.74
N GLU A 95 -2.45 -1.15 -6.69
CA GLU A 95 -1.59 -1.20 -5.51
C GLU A 95 -1.65 0.04 -4.61
N MET A 96 -2.16 1.16 -5.12
CA MET A 96 -2.21 2.40 -4.34
C MET A 96 -3.34 2.35 -3.30
N ALA A 97 -3.01 2.80 -2.08
CA ALA A 97 -3.97 2.95 -0.99
C ALA A 97 -5.13 3.90 -1.36
N LEU A 98 -4.88 4.85 -2.26
CA LEU A 98 -5.87 5.80 -2.79
C LEU A 98 -5.60 6.01 -4.29
N PRO A 99 -6.62 6.03 -5.17
CA PRO A 99 -8.06 5.87 -4.93
C PRO A 99 -8.56 4.41 -4.92
N GLU A 100 -7.72 3.45 -5.31
CA GLU A 100 -8.19 2.11 -5.72
C GLU A 100 -8.43 1.19 -4.53
N GLY A 101 -7.61 1.27 -3.49
CA GLY A 101 -7.82 0.56 -2.22
C GLY A 101 -9.15 0.91 -1.53
N ILE A 102 -9.57 2.18 -1.59
CA ILE A 102 -10.88 2.61 -1.05
C ILE A 102 -12.04 2.01 -1.83
N ILE A 103 -11.93 1.94 -3.15
CA ILE A 103 -12.98 1.34 -4.01
C ILE A 103 -13.13 -0.14 -3.69
N VAL A 104 -12.01 -0.88 -3.60
CA VAL A 104 -12.03 -2.31 -3.23
C VAL A 104 -12.62 -2.51 -1.84
N ALA A 105 -12.20 -1.72 -0.84
CA ALA A 105 -12.72 -1.81 0.52
C ALA A 105 -14.23 -1.51 0.58
N GLY A 106 -14.67 -0.44 -0.08
CA GLY A 106 -16.08 -0.04 -0.13
C GLY A 106 -16.97 -1.06 -0.84
N LEU A 107 -16.53 -1.59 -1.99
CA LEU A 107 -17.25 -2.65 -2.71
C LEU A 107 -17.28 -3.96 -1.92
N THR A 108 -16.16 -4.35 -1.29
CA THR A 108 -16.10 -5.53 -0.43
C THR A 108 -17.09 -5.41 0.72
N TRP A 109 -17.13 -4.24 1.37
CA TRP A 109 -18.08 -3.96 2.44
C TRP A 109 -19.53 -4.05 1.99
N ALA A 110 -19.88 -3.44 0.85
CA ALA A 110 -21.24 -3.47 0.32
C ALA A 110 -21.70 -4.89 -0.05
N VAL A 111 -20.86 -5.64 -0.78
CA VAL A 111 -21.17 -7.02 -1.20
C VAL A 111 -21.28 -7.96 0.01
N TRP A 112 -20.35 -7.84 0.98
CA TRP A 112 -20.39 -8.66 2.19
C TRP A 112 -21.63 -8.34 3.03
N THR A 113 -21.98 -7.06 3.19
CA THR A 113 -23.19 -6.67 3.93
C THR A 113 -24.45 -7.22 3.29
N ALA A 114 -24.58 -7.12 1.96
CA ALA A 114 -25.70 -7.69 1.23
C ALA A 114 -25.79 -9.22 1.42
N LEU A 115 -24.67 -9.92 1.26
CA LEU A 115 -24.63 -11.38 1.41
C LEU A 115 -24.95 -11.81 2.85
N HIS A 116 -24.48 -11.06 3.85
CA HIS A 116 -24.78 -11.29 5.26
C HIS A 116 -26.28 -11.20 5.53
N HIS A 117 -26.95 -10.14 5.06
CA HIS A 117 -28.39 -9.98 5.20
C HIS A 117 -29.20 -11.08 4.49
N LEU A 118 -28.77 -11.51 3.30
CA LEU A 118 -29.43 -12.60 2.58
C LEU A 118 -29.33 -13.94 3.32
N THR A 119 -28.21 -14.18 4.01
CA THR A 119 -27.95 -15.45 4.70
C THR A 119 -28.56 -15.47 6.11
N GLN A 120 -28.74 -14.31 6.74
CA GLN A 120 -29.39 -14.15 8.04
C GLN A 120 -30.86 -13.73 7.92
N SER A 121 -31.51 -14.00 6.78
CA SER A 121 -32.89 -13.57 6.48
C SER A 121 -33.95 -14.28 7.36
N ALA A 122 -34.01 -13.86 8.61
CA ALA A 122 -35.14 -13.95 9.52
C ALA A 122 -35.10 -12.71 10.44
N PHE A 123 -35.67 -11.59 9.97
CA PHE A 123 -36.05 -10.39 10.74
C PHE A 123 -35.18 -10.05 11.97
N GLY A 124 -33.88 -9.86 11.78
CA GLY A 124 -33.03 -9.25 12.81
C GLY A 124 -33.33 -7.76 12.95
N ASP A 125 -33.33 -7.25 14.18
CA ASP A 125 -33.48 -5.81 14.47
C ASP A 125 -32.53 -4.97 13.60
N VAL A 126 -33.09 -4.03 12.81
CA VAL A 126 -32.33 -3.06 12.00
C VAL A 126 -31.12 -2.46 12.73
N PRO A 127 -31.22 -2.05 14.02
CA PRO A 127 -30.05 -1.54 14.76
C PRO A 127 -28.93 -2.56 14.97
N ALA A 128 -29.24 -3.85 15.11
CA ALA A 128 -28.25 -4.91 15.23
C ALA A 128 -27.51 -5.13 13.90
N GLY A 129 -28.24 -5.13 12.78
CA GLY A 129 -27.65 -5.21 11.44
C GLY A 129 -26.77 -4.00 11.10
N ALA A 130 -27.22 -2.79 11.44
CA ALA A 130 -26.44 -1.56 11.25
C ALA A 130 -25.15 -1.55 12.08
N SER A 131 -25.22 -1.97 13.35
CA SER A 131 -24.04 -2.03 14.24
C SER A 131 -23.01 -3.05 13.73
N TRP A 132 -23.48 -4.23 13.27
CA TRP A 132 -22.61 -5.24 12.65
C TRP A 132 -21.95 -4.71 11.37
N ALA A 133 -22.72 -4.03 10.50
CA ALA A 133 -22.20 -3.48 9.26
C ALA A 133 -21.14 -2.39 9.52
N LEU A 134 -21.37 -1.51 10.51
CA LEU A 134 -20.41 -0.49 10.94
C LEU A 134 -19.13 -1.11 11.51
N MET A 135 -19.26 -2.11 12.38
CA MET A 135 -18.13 -2.85 12.94
C MET A 135 -17.28 -3.47 11.82
N THR A 136 -17.93 -4.21 10.91
CA THR A 136 -17.26 -4.90 9.80
C THR A 136 -16.62 -3.90 8.83
N GLY A 137 -17.31 -2.80 8.52
CA GLY A 137 -16.76 -1.71 7.71
C GLY A 137 -15.51 -1.09 8.33
N THR A 138 -15.52 -0.88 9.66
CA THR A 138 -14.36 -0.35 10.40
C THR A 138 -13.18 -1.32 10.33
N PHE A 139 -13.41 -2.62 10.56
CA PHE A 139 -12.35 -3.62 10.42
C PHE A 139 -11.81 -3.68 8.99
N LEU A 140 -12.67 -3.62 7.96
CA LEU A 140 -12.22 -3.58 6.57
C LEU A 140 -11.35 -2.34 6.28
N LEU A 141 -11.74 -1.16 6.76
CA LEU A 141 -10.91 0.04 6.60
C LEU A 141 -9.54 -0.11 7.26
N VAL A 142 -9.49 -0.67 8.48
CA VAL A 142 -8.23 -0.87 9.20
C VAL A 142 -7.37 -1.95 8.55
N PHE A 143 -7.93 -3.11 8.22
CA PHE A 143 -7.15 -4.22 7.67
C PHE A 143 -6.83 -4.02 6.19
N LEU A 144 -7.84 -3.83 5.33
CA LEU A 144 -7.67 -3.66 3.88
C LEU A 144 -7.00 -2.32 3.55
N GLY A 145 -7.40 -1.25 4.23
CA GLY A 145 -6.78 0.07 4.06
C GLY A 145 -5.39 0.11 4.70
N GLY A 146 -5.27 -0.32 5.95
CA GLY A 146 -4.01 -0.21 6.72
C GLY A 146 -2.85 -0.98 6.10
N TRP A 147 -3.05 -2.20 5.59
CA TRP A 147 -1.97 -2.93 4.95
C TRP A 147 -1.51 -2.23 3.66
N ARG A 148 -2.43 -1.66 2.87
CA ARG A 148 -2.10 -0.90 1.65
C ARG A 148 -1.37 0.40 1.94
N TRP A 149 -1.74 1.09 3.01
CA TRP A 149 -1.01 2.26 3.51
C TRP A 149 0.39 1.88 3.99
N LEU A 150 0.52 0.78 4.74
CA LEU A 150 1.82 0.26 5.19
C LEU A 150 2.69 -0.16 4.00
N TYR A 151 2.11 -0.83 3.01
CA TYR A 151 2.79 -1.20 1.78
C TYR A 151 3.28 0.05 1.00
N GLY A 152 2.42 1.06 0.87
CA GLY A 152 2.77 2.35 0.27
C GLY A 152 3.90 3.06 1.04
N TYR A 153 3.86 3.04 2.37
CA TYR A 153 4.90 3.61 3.23
C TYR A 153 6.25 2.88 3.06
N VAL A 154 6.27 1.55 3.13
CA VAL A 154 7.49 0.75 2.91
C VAL A 154 8.06 1.02 1.53
N ARG A 155 7.20 1.11 0.51
CA ARG A 155 7.63 1.42 -0.86
C ARG A 155 8.20 2.83 -0.99
N ALA A 156 7.64 3.81 -0.28
CA ALA A 156 8.20 5.16 -0.21
C ALA A 156 9.55 5.16 0.51
N HIS A 157 9.71 4.37 1.57
CA HIS A 157 10.97 4.21 2.30
C HIS A 157 12.06 3.53 1.44
N ASP A 158 11.71 2.50 0.69
CA ASP A 158 12.56 1.87 -0.34
C ASP A 158 12.97 2.84 -1.46
N SER A 159 12.23 3.92 -1.65
CA SER A 159 12.58 4.98 -2.61
C SER A 159 13.59 5.97 -2.02
N LEU A 160 13.66 6.13 -0.69
CA LEU A 160 14.59 7.02 0.01
C LEU A 160 16.02 6.44 0.09
N THR A 161 16.18 5.13 -0.15
CA THR A 161 17.47 4.50 -0.44
C THR A 161 17.55 4.17 -1.93
N PRO A 162 17.67 5.18 -2.82
CA PRO A 162 17.72 4.91 -4.24
C PRO A 162 18.92 4.00 -4.50
N LYS A 163 18.68 2.84 -5.13
CA LYS A 163 19.70 1.83 -5.48
C LYS A 163 21.01 2.42 -6.04
N PRO A 164 21.03 3.53 -6.81
CA PRO A 164 22.26 4.21 -7.20
C PRO A 164 23.08 4.79 -6.05
N VAL A 165 22.45 5.29 -4.98
CA VAL A 165 23.14 5.80 -3.77
C VAL A 165 23.68 4.64 -2.95
N ALA A 166 22.90 3.58 -2.74
CA ALA A 166 23.40 2.36 -2.10
C ALA A 166 24.59 1.75 -2.86
N ARG A 167 24.54 1.75 -4.20
CA ARG A 167 25.63 1.29 -5.06
C ARG A 167 26.85 2.21 -4.99
N ARG A 168 26.66 3.52 -4.81
CA ARG A 168 27.75 4.49 -4.62
C ARG A 168 28.41 4.37 -3.24
N LEU A 169 27.62 4.14 -2.19
CA LEU A 169 28.14 3.87 -0.83
C LEU A 169 28.98 2.58 -0.81
N ALA A 170 28.47 1.49 -1.40
CA ALA A 170 29.23 0.24 -1.51
C ALA A 170 30.53 0.39 -2.31
N GLN A 171 30.53 1.21 -3.37
CA GLN A 171 31.75 1.52 -4.14
C GLN A 171 32.74 2.43 -3.40
N GLN A 172 32.27 3.23 -2.43
CA GLN A 172 33.11 4.05 -1.58
C GLN A 172 33.76 3.20 -0.48
N GLU A 173 33.01 2.31 0.16
CA GLU A 173 33.53 1.33 1.12
C GLU A 173 34.63 0.47 0.49
N GLN A 174 34.38 -0.10 -0.70
CA GLN A 174 35.38 -0.89 -1.42
C GLN A 174 36.64 -0.10 -1.77
N ARG A 175 36.53 1.21 -2.07
CA ARG A 175 37.69 2.06 -2.36
C ARG A 175 38.49 2.36 -1.09
N GLN A 176 37.81 2.65 0.02
CA GLN A 176 38.46 2.87 1.31
C GLN A 176 39.18 1.62 1.82
N GLU A 177 38.61 0.43 1.62
CA GLU A 177 39.25 -0.85 1.96
C GLU A 177 40.49 -1.14 1.09
N GLN A 178 40.51 -0.64 -0.15
CA GLN A 178 41.65 -0.79 -1.06
C GLN A 178 42.76 0.23 -0.79
N GLU A 179 42.41 1.46 -0.39
CA GLU A 179 43.37 2.53 -0.04
C GLU A 179 43.95 2.37 1.38
N GLY A 180 43.26 1.64 2.27
CA GLY A 180 43.71 1.32 3.63
C GLY A 180 44.59 0.07 3.76
N ARG A 181 44.91 -0.62 2.66
CA ARG A 181 45.88 -1.73 2.58
C ARG A 181 47.13 -1.31 1.82
#